data_AF-A0A2E9SUL5-F1
#
_entry.id   AF-A0A2E9SUL5-F1
#
_cell.length_a   1.000
_cell.length_b   1.000
_cell.length_c   1.000
_cell.angle_alpha   90.00
_cell.angle_beta   90.00
_cell.angle_gamma   90.00
#
_symmetry.space_group_name_H-M   'P 1'
#
loop_
_entity.id
_entity.type
_entity.pdbx_description
1 polymer ?
#
loop_
_entity_poly.entity_id
_entity_poly.type
_entity_poly.pdbx_seq_one_letter_code
_entity_poly.pdbx_strand_id
1 'polypeptide(L)'
;MIMRCILSIIILMTFAQPVWGETSTETVQISPLPEIYVGGIGLLCTSQNNETEFFLVTRNRKRLGIAKFEADDVTYDKLEIDEMTPNLLVFESFLSTVRVYRKSLEAEISKLSQNSTKYLSCEDNSISNVHNAAQQKLRNLLNGNKI
;
A
#
# COMPACT_ATOMS: atom_id res chain seq x y z
N MET A 1 61.06 4.21 -26.09
CA MET A 1 61.29 5.04 -27.29
C MET A 1 61.06 4.14 -28.50
N ILE A 2 60.22 4.44 -29.48
CA ILE A 2 59.76 5.76 -29.97
C ILE A 2 58.22 5.80 -30.15
N MET A 3 57.66 6.98 -29.92
CA MET A 3 56.25 7.36 -30.12
C MET A 3 56.09 8.07 -31.48
N ARG A 4 54.98 7.80 -32.21
CA ARG A 4 54.26 8.68 -33.17
C ARG A 4 53.19 7.84 -33.88
N CYS A 5 51.88 8.06 -33.69
CA CYS A 5 51.07 9.16 -34.22
C CYS A 5 51.00 9.20 -35.76
N ILE A 6 49.87 8.77 -36.32
CA ILE A 6 49.16 9.46 -37.42
C ILE A 6 47.67 9.42 -37.12
N LEU A 7 46.99 10.51 -37.48
CA LEU A 7 45.60 10.87 -37.22
C LEU A 7 44.92 11.09 -38.59
N SER A 8 43.74 10.52 -38.84
CA SER A 8 42.72 11.04 -39.79
C SER A 8 41.39 10.29 -39.58
N ILE A 9 40.19 10.83 -39.32
CA ILE A 9 39.47 12.07 -39.69
C ILE A 9 38.56 11.92 -40.94
N ILE A 10 37.23 11.90 -40.67
CA ILE A 10 36.09 12.55 -41.39
C ILE A 10 35.45 11.91 -42.67
N ILE A 11 34.12 11.97 -42.92
CA ILE A 11 32.91 12.07 -42.02
C ILE A 11 31.54 11.80 -42.73
N LEU A 12 30.53 11.34 -41.97
CA LEU A 12 29.05 11.52 -42.13
C LEU A 12 28.16 10.79 -43.17
N MET A 13 26.90 10.60 -42.72
CA MET A 13 25.60 10.68 -43.42
C MET A 13 25.01 9.45 -44.20
N THR A 14 23.69 9.12 -44.13
CA THR A 14 22.59 9.53 -43.19
C THR A 14 21.23 8.82 -43.46
N PHE A 15 20.35 8.74 -42.44
CA PHE A 15 18.89 8.41 -42.46
C PHE A 15 18.49 6.98 -42.94
N ALA A 16 17.37 6.37 -42.49
CA ALA A 16 16.22 6.89 -41.74
C ALA A 16 15.66 5.91 -40.68
N GLN A 17 14.92 6.46 -39.71
CA GLN A 17 13.96 5.79 -38.80
C GLN A 17 12.59 5.63 -39.52
N PRO A 18 11.49 5.10 -38.94
CA PRO A 18 11.29 4.58 -37.58
C PRO A 18 10.51 3.25 -37.47
N VAL A 19 10.56 2.61 -36.29
CA VAL A 19 9.35 2.07 -35.64
C VAL A 19 9.44 2.43 -34.16
N TRP A 20 8.48 3.21 -33.68
CA TRP A 20 8.30 3.44 -32.25
C TRP A 20 7.70 2.19 -31.61
N GLY A 21 8.57 1.41 -30.97
CA GLY A 21 8.21 0.31 -30.08
C GLY A 21 8.43 0.70 -28.62
N GLU A 22 8.15 1.95 -28.24
CA GLU A 22 8.09 2.34 -26.83
C GLU A 22 6.84 1.71 -26.18
N THR A 23 6.90 0.40 -25.94
CA THR A 23 6.25 -0.16 -24.77
C THR A 23 6.97 0.38 -23.56
N SER A 24 6.61 1.61 -23.17
CA SER A 24 6.69 2.02 -21.78
C SER A 24 5.81 1.05 -21.00
N THR A 25 6.41 -0.06 -20.56
CA THR A 25 5.99 -0.66 -19.31
C THR A 25 6.14 0.45 -18.30
N GLU A 26 5.05 1.13 -17.98
CA GLU A 26 4.93 1.80 -16.69
C GLU A 26 5.36 0.75 -15.68
N THR A 27 6.57 0.91 -15.14
CA THR A 27 6.96 0.22 -13.93
C THR A 27 5.95 0.71 -12.92
N VAL A 28 4.93 -0.10 -12.65
CA VAL A 28 3.93 0.20 -11.65
C VAL A 28 4.72 0.47 -10.39
N GLN A 29 4.80 1.74 -10.02
CA GLN A 29 5.54 2.17 -8.85
C GLN A 29 4.70 1.76 -7.65
N ILE A 30 4.82 0.48 -7.33
CA ILE A 30 4.31 -0.11 -6.11
C ILE A 30 5.15 0.53 -5.01
N SER A 31 4.51 1.30 -4.13
CA SER A 31 5.19 1.92 -3.01
C SER A 31 5.77 0.79 -2.15
N PRO A 32 6.97 1.00 -1.57
CA PRO A 32 7.64 -0.08 -0.86
C PRO A 32 6.77 -0.54 0.32
N LEU A 33 6.41 -1.83 0.31
CA LEU A 33 5.69 -2.45 1.43
C LEU A 33 6.48 -2.22 2.73
N PRO A 34 5.84 -1.78 3.84
CA PRO A 34 6.59 -1.55 5.06
C PRO A 34 7.11 -2.89 5.58
N GLU A 35 8.44 -3.01 5.69
CA GLU A 35 9.17 -4.25 5.98
C GLU A 35 8.61 -5.03 7.20
N ILE A 36 8.13 -4.30 8.21
CA ILE A 36 7.52 -4.86 9.42
C ILE A 36 6.29 -5.75 9.17
N TYR A 37 5.60 -5.61 8.03
CA TYR A 37 4.42 -6.41 7.66
C TYR A 37 4.75 -7.57 6.72
N VAL A 38 5.99 -7.75 6.26
CA VAL A 38 6.37 -8.83 5.33
C VAL A 38 6.07 -10.21 5.93
N GLY A 39 5.37 -11.05 5.16
CA GLY A 39 4.88 -12.36 5.62
C GLY A 39 3.71 -12.29 6.62
N GLY A 40 3.09 -11.11 6.78
CA GLY A 40 1.82 -10.91 7.48
C GLY A 40 0.59 -11.25 6.64
N ILE A 41 -0.58 -10.78 7.08
CA ILE A 41 -1.87 -10.93 6.41
C ILE A 41 -2.48 -9.55 6.16
N GLY A 42 -2.90 -9.29 4.93
CA GLY A 42 -3.67 -8.10 4.58
C GLY A 42 -5.15 -8.36 4.79
N LEU A 43 -5.90 -7.34 5.23
CA LEU A 43 -7.36 -7.37 5.26
C LEU A 43 -7.89 -6.20 4.44
N LEU A 44 -8.76 -6.50 3.47
CA LEU A 44 -9.53 -5.51 2.72
C LEU A 44 -10.92 -5.43 3.35
N CYS A 45 -11.22 -4.33 4.03
CA CYS A 45 -12.39 -4.21 4.90
C CYS A 45 -13.36 -3.16 4.36
N THR A 46 -14.65 -3.47 4.29
CA THR A 46 -15.69 -2.56 3.78
C THR A 46 -16.80 -2.37 4.79
N SER A 47 -17.22 -1.12 5.01
CA SER A 47 -18.35 -0.77 5.87
C SER A 47 -19.69 -0.84 5.12
N GLN A 48 -20.79 -0.79 5.87
CA GLN A 48 -22.15 -0.70 5.30
C GLN A 48 -22.35 0.52 4.38
N ASN A 49 -21.56 1.58 4.54
CA ASN A 49 -21.60 2.78 3.70
C ASN A 49 -20.67 2.69 2.47
N ASN A 50 -20.15 1.50 2.15
CA ASN A 50 -19.16 1.25 1.10
C ASN A 50 -17.82 2.01 1.27
N GLU A 51 -17.51 2.46 2.50
CA GLU A 51 -16.18 2.99 2.81
C GLU A 51 -15.21 1.83 3.04
N THR A 52 -14.11 1.82 2.30
CA THR A 52 -13.07 0.80 2.38
C THR A 52 -11.95 1.22 3.33
N GLU A 53 -11.60 0.34 4.26
CA GLU A 53 -10.42 0.39 5.14
C GLU A 53 -9.43 -0.70 4.70
N PHE A 54 -8.14 -0.43 4.80
CA PHE A 54 -7.09 -1.36 4.40
C PHE A 54 -6.18 -1.62 5.60
N PHE A 55 -6.13 -2.87 6.07
CA PHE A 55 -5.33 -3.25 7.21
C PHE A 55 -4.18 -4.19 6.84
N LEU A 56 -3.03 -3.99 7.46
CA LEU A 56 -1.90 -4.91 7.41
C LEU A 56 -1.64 -5.46 8.82
N VAL A 57 -1.82 -6.76 9.03
CA VAL A 57 -1.48 -7.42 10.30
C VAL A 57 -0.14 -8.12 10.15
N THR A 58 0.81 -7.76 11.00
CA THR A 58 2.16 -8.36 11.05
C THR A 58 2.13 -9.88 11.25
N ARG A 59 3.16 -10.59 10.77
CA ARG A 59 3.26 -12.07 10.85
C ARG A 59 3.11 -12.62 12.28
N ASN A 60 3.67 -11.92 13.26
CA ASN A 60 3.58 -12.26 14.69
C ASN A 60 2.30 -11.72 15.37
N ARG A 61 1.43 -11.03 14.63
CA ARG A 61 0.16 -10.42 15.06
C ARG A 61 0.31 -9.39 16.18
N LYS A 62 1.53 -8.86 16.40
CA LYS A 62 1.79 -7.85 17.45
C LYS A 62 1.50 -6.41 17.04
N ARG A 63 1.35 -6.16 15.73
CA ARG A 63 1.05 -4.84 15.18
C ARG A 63 0.04 -4.92 14.05
N LEU A 64 -0.82 -3.92 14.01
CA LEU A 64 -1.76 -3.58 12.95
C LEU A 64 -1.25 -2.31 12.25
N GLY A 65 -1.36 -2.25 10.93
CA GLY A 65 -1.20 -1.06 10.12
C GLY A 65 -2.55 -0.68 9.53
N ILE A 66 -2.99 0.56 9.71
CA ILE A 66 -4.19 1.12 9.05
C ILE A 66 -3.71 2.05 7.95
N ALA A 67 -4.14 1.82 6.70
CA ALA A 67 -3.71 2.67 5.59
C ALA A 67 -4.13 4.13 5.78
N LYS A 68 -3.20 5.03 5.50
CA LYS A 68 -3.39 6.47 5.38
C LYS A 68 -3.04 6.92 3.97
N PHE A 69 -3.74 7.95 3.52
CA PHE A 69 -3.57 8.54 2.20
C PHE A 69 -2.97 9.94 2.40
N GLU A 70 -1.66 10.06 2.16
CA GLU A 70 -0.90 11.28 2.43
C GLU A 70 -0.28 11.78 1.12
N ALA A 71 -0.82 12.87 0.59
CA ALA A 71 -0.49 13.43 -0.74
C ALA A 71 -0.58 12.38 -1.86
N ASP A 72 0.56 11.83 -2.30
CA ASP A 72 0.72 10.89 -3.40
C ASP A 72 1.12 9.46 -2.97
N ASP A 73 1.26 9.19 -1.66
CA ASP A 73 1.64 7.87 -1.13
C ASP A 73 0.64 7.27 -0.12
N VAL A 74 0.77 5.95 0.11
CA VAL A 74 0.01 5.17 1.09
C VAL A 74 0.89 4.85 2.29
N THR A 75 0.73 5.61 3.37
CA THR A 75 1.40 5.35 4.65
C THR A 75 0.52 4.47 5.55
N TYR A 76 1.04 4.07 6.73
CA TYR A 76 0.30 3.20 7.66
C TYR A 76 0.42 3.66 9.11
N ASP A 77 -0.72 3.96 9.73
CA ASP A 77 -0.84 4.16 11.18
C ASP A 77 -0.61 2.83 11.90
N LYS A 78 0.32 2.83 12.85
CA LYS A 78 0.77 1.61 13.53
C LYS A 78 0.14 1.53 14.91
N LEU A 79 -0.69 0.52 15.12
CA LEU A 79 -1.23 0.16 16.42
C LEU A 79 -0.52 -1.10 16.93
N GLU A 80 -0.21 -1.14 18.21
CA GLU A 80 0.32 -2.35 18.87
C GLU A 80 -0.82 -3.18 19.43
N ILE A 81 -0.59 -4.48 19.59
CA ILE A 81 -1.55 -5.41 20.18
C ILE A 81 -1.73 -5.09 21.67
N ASP A 82 -2.98 -4.98 22.10
CA ASP A 82 -3.36 -4.87 23.51
C ASP A 82 -3.80 -6.25 24.03
N GLU A 83 -4.80 -6.86 23.37
CA GLU A 83 -5.31 -8.20 23.70
C GLU A 83 -5.22 -9.15 22.50
N MET A 84 -4.77 -10.39 22.74
CA MET A 84 -4.73 -11.45 21.73
C MET A 84 -5.35 -12.74 22.25
N THR A 85 -6.47 -13.15 21.64
CA THR A 85 -7.13 -14.44 21.88
C THR A 85 -7.17 -15.29 20.61
N PRO A 86 -7.61 -16.56 20.68
CA PRO A 86 -7.76 -17.39 19.48
C PRO A 86 -8.73 -16.81 18.43
N ASN A 87 -9.75 -16.06 18.86
CA ASN A 87 -10.81 -15.54 17.97
C ASN A 87 -10.69 -14.03 17.71
N LEU A 88 -10.07 -13.26 18.60
CA LEU A 88 -10.07 -11.80 18.59
C LEU A 88 -8.64 -11.26 18.72
N LEU A 89 -8.31 -10.23 17.94
CA LEU A 89 -7.17 -9.36 18.14
C LEU A 89 -7.70 -7.96 18.49
N VAL A 90 -7.18 -7.34 19.53
CA VAL A 90 -7.51 -5.96 19.93
C VAL A 90 -6.24 -5.13 19.83
N PHE A 91 -6.32 -4.02 19.10
CA PHE A 91 -5.23 -3.07 18.94
C PHE A 91 -5.73 -1.71 19.45
N GLU A 92 -5.09 -1.16 20.48
CA GLU A 92 -5.55 0.07 21.12
C GLU A 92 -4.56 1.22 21.00
N SER A 93 -5.10 2.44 20.98
CA SER A 93 -4.38 3.69 21.10
C SER A 93 -5.25 4.70 21.84
N PHE A 94 -4.65 5.80 22.26
CA PHE A 94 -5.35 6.91 22.89
C PHE A 94 -6.53 7.50 22.07
N LEU A 95 -6.56 7.30 20.75
CA LEU A 95 -7.58 7.87 19.86
C LEU A 95 -8.57 6.86 19.30
N SER A 96 -8.18 5.58 19.19
CA SER A 96 -9.03 4.52 18.66
C SER A 96 -8.63 3.12 19.10
N THR A 97 -9.63 2.27 19.26
CA THR A 97 -9.51 0.82 19.41
C THR A 97 -9.93 0.15 18.10
N VAL A 98 -9.17 -0.86 17.66
CA VAL A 98 -9.54 -1.72 16.53
C VAL A 98 -9.63 -3.17 16.99
N ARG A 99 -10.79 -3.79 16.76
CA ARG A 99 -11.04 -5.21 17.02
C ARG A 99 -11.09 -5.97 15.70
N VAL A 100 -10.42 -7.11 15.62
CA VAL A 100 -10.42 -7.98 14.43
C VAL A 100 -10.84 -9.40 14.83
N TYR A 101 -12.01 -9.80 14.37
CA TYR A 101 -12.62 -11.11 14.61
C TYR A 101 -12.12 -12.13 13.58
N ARG A 102 -11.10 -12.89 13.97
CA ARG A 102 -10.30 -13.77 13.09
C ARG A 102 -11.06 -14.89 12.39
N LYS A 103 -12.27 -15.23 12.83
CA LYS A 103 -13.08 -16.33 12.29
C LYS A 103 -14.19 -15.88 11.36
N SER A 104 -14.86 -14.77 11.68
CA SER A 104 -15.88 -14.16 10.82
C SER A 104 -15.28 -13.20 9.78
N LEU A 105 -14.00 -12.84 9.93
CA LEU A 105 -13.34 -11.78 9.16
C LEU A 105 -14.08 -10.44 9.30
N GLU A 106 -14.61 -10.16 10.48
CA GLU A 106 -15.21 -8.87 10.79
C GLU A 106 -14.19 -7.99 11.54
N ALA A 107 -14.33 -6.67 11.40
CA ALA A 107 -13.57 -5.72 12.20
C ALA A 107 -14.45 -4.57 12.72
N GLU A 108 -14.06 -4.03 13.86
CA GLU A 108 -14.64 -2.84 14.48
C GLU A 108 -13.55 -1.79 14.62
N ILE A 109 -13.82 -0.54 14.20
CA ILE A 109 -13.03 0.63 14.60
C ILE A 109 -13.89 1.49 15.50
N SER A 110 -13.52 1.63 16.78
CA SER A 110 -14.10 2.60 17.71
C SER A 110 -13.19 3.83 17.79
N LYS A 111 -13.67 5.02 17.40
CA LYS A 111 -12.93 6.30 17.50
C LYS A 111 -13.38 7.06 18.74
N LEU A 112 -12.53 7.07 19.77
CA LEU A 112 -12.82 7.67 21.08
C LEU A 112 -13.13 9.16 20.97
N SER A 113 -12.35 9.91 20.17
CA SER A 113 -12.52 11.36 19.98
C SER A 113 -13.81 11.77 19.25
N GLN A 114 -14.50 10.83 18.61
CA GLN A 114 -15.72 11.06 17.84
C GLN A 114 -16.94 10.35 18.43
N ASN A 115 -16.75 9.58 19.51
CA ASN A 115 -17.76 8.67 20.09
C ASN A 115 -18.49 7.84 19.01
N SER A 116 -17.74 7.31 18.05
CA SER A 116 -18.27 6.62 16.87
C SER A 116 -17.63 5.25 16.68
N THR A 117 -18.44 4.28 16.28
CA THR A 117 -18.02 2.90 15.98
C THR A 117 -18.39 2.55 14.55
N LYS A 118 -17.43 2.03 13.79
CA LYS A 118 -17.58 1.57 12.41
C LYS A 118 -17.38 0.06 12.36
N TYR A 119 -18.42 -0.65 11.93
CA TYR A 119 -18.37 -2.09 11.68
C TYR A 119 -17.99 -2.38 10.23
N LEU A 120 -17.17 -3.40 10.03
CA LEU A 120 -16.53 -3.75 8.77
C LEU A 120 -16.65 -5.25 8.50
N SER A 121 -16.99 -5.62 7.28
CA SER A 121 -16.78 -6.97 6.75
C SER A 121 -15.47 -6.98 5.97
N CYS A 122 -14.60 -7.97 6.19
CA CYS A 122 -13.28 -8.03 5.59
C CYS A 122 -13.05 -9.31 4.78
N GLU A 123 -12.20 -9.19 3.77
CA GLU A 123 -11.60 -10.30 3.04
C GLU A 123 -10.11 -10.37 3.37
N ASP A 124 -9.58 -11.57 3.64
CA ASP A 124 -8.14 -11.74 3.80
C ASP A 124 -7.42 -11.88 2.46
N ASN A 125 -6.23 -11.30 2.39
CA ASN A 125 -5.43 -11.25 1.18
C ASN A 125 -3.93 -11.17 1.51
N SER A 126 -3.08 -11.27 0.48
CA SER A 126 -1.67 -10.98 0.68
C SER A 126 -1.47 -9.50 1.06
N ILE A 127 -0.45 -9.22 1.87
CA ILE A 127 -0.04 -7.85 2.23
C ILE A 127 0.18 -6.99 0.98
N SER A 128 0.79 -7.57 -0.06
CA SER A 128 1.01 -6.93 -1.35
C SER A 128 -0.31 -6.56 -2.06
N ASN A 129 -1.29 -7.47 -2.07
CA ASN A 129 -2.58 -7.23 -2.72
C ASN A 129 -3.34 -6.09 -2.04
N VAL A 130 -3.39 -6.08 -0.70
CA VAL A 130 -4.08 -5.03 0.07
C VAL A 130 -3.38 -3.67 -0.06
N HIS A 131 -2.05 -3.64 -0.09
CA HIS A 131 -1.32 -2.40 -0.38
C HIS A 131 -1.57 -1.89 -1.80
N ASN A 132 -1.49 -2.76 -2.81
CA ASN A 132 -1.79 -2.39 -4.20
C ASN A 132 -3.23 -1.87 -4.36
N ALA A 133 -4.19 -2.47 -3.66
CA ALA A 133 -5.57 -1.99 -3.62
C ALA A 133 -5.70 -0.60 -2.95
N ALA A 134 -4.94 -0.35 -1.86
CA ALA A 134 -4.87 0.96 -1.24
C ALA A 134 -4.25 2.01 -2.18
N GLN A 135 -3.16 1.68 -2.88
CA GLN A 135 -2.58 2.56 -3.90
C GLN A 135 -3.56 2.83 -5.05
N GLN A 136 -4.31 1.84 -5.50
CA GLN A 136 -5.34 2.03 -6.52
C GLN A 136 -6.46 2.94 -6.01
N LYS A 137 -6.88 2.80 -4.75
CA LYS A 137 -7.84 3.71 -4.10
C LYS A 137 -7.31 5.15 -4.08
N LEU A 138 -6.04 5.34 -3.72
CA LEU A 138 -5.38 6.66 -3.77
C LEU A 138 -5.36 7.25 -5.18
N ARG A 139 -4.92 6.47 -6.19
CA ARG A 139 -4.93 6.88 -7.60
C ARG A 139 -6.33 7.29 -8.07
N ASN A 140 -7.37 6.58 -7.63
CA ASN A 140 -8.76 6.91 -7.95
C ASN A 140 -9.21 8.21 -7.28
N LEU A 141 -8.83 8.45 -6.02
CA LEU A 141 -9.10 9.71 -5.32
C LEU A 141 -8.39 10.90 -5.98
N LEU A 142 -7.11 10.76 -6.33
CA LEU A 142 -6.33 11.80 -7.00
C LEU A 142 -6.84 12.10 -8.42
N ASN A 143 -7.23 11.07 -9.18
CA ASN A 143 -7.83 11.27 -10.51
C ASN A 143 -9.24 11.88 -10.44
N GLY A 144 -10.04 11.53 -9.43
CA GLY A 144 -11.36 12.12 -9.19
C GLY A 144 -11.30 13.58 -8.71
N ASN A 145 -10.20 13.95 -8.04
CA ASN A 145 -9.92 15.31 -7.57
C ASN A 145 -9.05 16.13 -8.54
N LYS A 146 -9.05 15.81 -9.84
CA LYS A 146 -8.47 16.69 -10.86
C LYS A 146 -9.34 17.95 -11.02
N ILE A 147 -8.86 19.05 -10.42
CA ILE A 147 -9.38 20.41 -10.57
C ILE A 147 -8.75 21.05 -11.81
#